data_AF-A0A9P5H169-F1
#
_entry.id   AF-A0A9P5H169-F1
#
_cell.length_a   1.000
_cell.length_b   1.000
_cell.length_c   1.000
_cell.angle_alpha   90.00
_cell.angle_beta   90.00
_cell.angle_gamma   90.00
#
_symmetry.space_group_name_H-M   'P 1'
#
loop_
_entity.id
_entity.type
_entity.pdbx_description
1 polymer ?
#
loop_
_entity_poly.entity_id
_entity_poly.type
_entity_poly.pdbx_seq_one_letter_code
_entity_poly.pdbx_strand_id
1 'polypeptide(L)'
;MPSGSSQVEFLEFQLVAQAHEVISVRWYPGHNGIPGNEEADELAKVGTELPELPSAAPSLAFNRMKAKALPRTIFKTWSQDHASDSYRTLELKATATCPDELQLPGSLSDIS
;
A
#
# COMPACT_ATOMS: atom_id res chain seq x y z
N MET A 1 25.02 -0.48 6.40
CA MET A 1 23.92 -0.28 7.39
C MET A 1 22.62 -0.23 6.60
N PRO A 2 21.52 -0.88 7.02
CA PRO A 2 20.26 -0.73 6.31
C PRO A 2 19.72 0.68 6.60
N SER A 3 19.87 1.58 5.62
CA SER A 3 19.48 2.99 5.67
C SER A 3 17.97 3.21 5.54
N GLY A 4 17.16 2.50 6.33
CA GLY A 4 15.70 2.56 6.21
C GLY A 4 14.93 2.09 7.45
N SER A 5 15.56 2.10 8.62
CA SER A 5 14.90 1.75 9.88
C SER A 5 14.43 3.03 10.57
N SER A 6 13.13 3.11 10.87
CA SER A 6 12.50 4.23 11.60
C SER A 6 12.98 4.37 13.07
N GLN A 7 13.98 3.60 13.47
CA GLN A 7 14.55 3.60 14.81
C GLN A 7 15.37 4.86 15.09
N VAL A 8 16.02 5.44 14.08
CA VAL A 8 16.83 6.64 14.28
C VAL A 8 15.93 7.82 14.65
N GLU A 9 14.85 7.99 13.91
CA GLU A 9 13.83 9.01 14.12
C GLU A 9 13.14 8.84 15.48
N PHE A 10 12.93 7.59 15.92
CA PHE A 10 12.41 7.30 17.24
C PHE A 10 13.36 7.72 18.36
N LEU A 11 14.66 7.45 18.21
CA LEU A 11 15.67 7.86 19.20
C LEU A 11 15.79 9.39 19.28
N GLU A 12 15.72 10.08 18.14
CA GLU A 12 15.68 11.55 18.10
C GLU A 12 14.46 12.10 18.86
N PHE A 13 13.27 11.52 18.64
CA PHE A 13 12.07 11.90 19.37
C PHE A 13 12.23 11.69 20.89
N GLN A 14 12.86 10.58 21.31
CA GLN A 14 13.14 10.34 22.73
C GLN A 14 14.09 11.38 23.32
N LEU A 15 15.12 11.81 22.59
CA LEU A 15 16.05 12.85 23.04
C LEU A 15 15.32 14.19 23.23
N VAL A 16 14.46 14.57 22.29
CA VAL A 16 13.62 15.76 22.40
C VAL A 16 12.68 15.64 23.60
N ALA A 17 12.06 14.48 23.80
CA ALA A 17 11.19 14.23 24.94
C ALA A 17 11.91 14.36 26.29
N GLN A 18 13.18 13.94 26.37
CA GLN A 18 14.00 14.07 27.57
C GLN A 18 14.48 15.51 27.81
N ALA A 19 14.69 16.30 26.76
CA ALA A 19 15.12 17.69 26.85
C ALA A 19 14.01 18.66 27.31
N HIS A 20 12.75 18.26 27.19
CA HIS A 20 11.60 19.11 27.51
C HIS A 20 10.76 18.50 28.64
N GLU A 21 10.69 19.20 29.77
CA GLU A 21 10.04 18.69 31.00
C GLU A 21 8.51 18.55 30.92
N VAL A 22 7.86 19.13 29.91
CA VAL A 22 6.39 19.12 29.77
C VAL A 22 5.97 18.80 28.33
N ILE A 23 5.96 17.52 27.96
CA ILE A 23 5.35 17.03 26.71
C ILE A 23 4.20 16.08 27.06
N SER A 24 3.01 16.35 26.52
CA SER A 24 1.87 15.44 26.60
C SER A 24 1.51 14.92 25.21
N VAL A 25 1.54 13.60 25.03
CA VAL A 25 1.11 12.95 23.79
C VAL A 25 -0.35 12.53 23.92
N ARG A 26 -1.19 12.95 22.97
CA ARG A 26 -2.59 12.52 22.87
C ARG A 26 -2.86 11.96 21.48
N TRP A 27 -3.55 10.83 21.44
CA TRP A 27 -4.05 10.26 20.20
C TRP A 27 -5.44 10.82 19.90
N TYR A 28 -5.65 11.20 18.64
CA TYR A 28 -6.95 11.63 18.12
C TYR A 28 -7.34 10.75 16.94
N PRO A 29 -8.64 10.44 16.78
CA PRO A 29 -9.12 9.70 15.63
C PRO A 29 -9.03 10.55 14.36
N GLY A 30 -8.57 9.95 13.25
CA GLY A 30 -8.40 10.63 11.97
C GLY A 30 -9.74 11.07 11.34
N HIS A 31 -9.70 12.14 10.54
CA HIS A 31 -10.86 12.68 9.78
C HIS A 31 -12.10 13.04 10.63
N ASN A 32 -11.89 13.61 11.81
CA ASN A 32 -12.99 14.05 12.70
C ASN A 32 -13.22 15.58 12.71
N GLY A 33 -12.77 16.33 11.70
CA GLY A 33 -13.01 17.77 11.66
C GLY A 33 -12.14 18.58 12.63
N ILE A 34 -11.05 18.00 13.16
CA ILE A 34 -10.14 18.72 14.07
C ILE A 34 -9.22 19.59 13.21
N PRO A 35 -9.35 20.95 13.22
CA PRO A 35 -8.72 21.79 12.21
C PRO A 35 -7.20 21.61 12.13
N GLY A 36 -6.50 21.57 13.28
CA GLY A 36 -5.05 21.39 13.31
C GLY A 36 -4.57 20.00 12.88
N ASN A 37 -5.40 18.95 13.06
CA ASN A 37 -5.06 17.61 12.57
C ASN A 37 -5.32 17.47 11.06
N GLU A 38 -6.36 18.14 10.55
CA GLU A 38 -6.66 18.15 9.12
C GLU A 38 -5.63 18.96 8.33
N GLU A 39 -5.22 20.13 8.85
CA GLU A 39 -4.15 20.92 8.25
C GLU A 39 -2.82 20.15 8.24
N ALA A 40 -2.48 19.46 9.35
CA ALA A 40 -1.28 18.62 9.40
C ALA A 40 -1.33 17.45 8.39
N ASP A 41 -2.48 16.79 8.23
CA ASP A 41 -2.68 15.71 7.25
C ASP A 41 -2.61 16.22 5.81
N GLU A 42 -3.17 17.40 5.52
CA GLU A 42 -3.08 18.05 4.22
C GLU A 42 -1.62 18.40 3.89
N LEU A 43 -0.89 19.00 4.84
CA LEU A 43 0.54 19.29 4.68
C LEU A 43 1.37 18.02 4.44
N ALA A 44 1.05 16.93 5.16
CA ALA A 44 1.73 15.65 4.96
C ALA A 44 1.47 15.11 3.54
N LYS A 45 0.23 15.17 3.05
CA LYS A 45 -0.12 14.76 1.67
C LYS A 45 0.63 15.58 0.62
N VAL A 46 0.63 16.91 0.76
CA VAL A 46 1.39 17.79 -0.14
C VAL A 46 2.87 17.43 -0.10
N GLY A 47 3.41 17.11 1.07
CA GLY A 47 4.78 16.62 1.24
C GLY A 47 5.07 15.32 0.46
N THR A 48 4.09 14.42 0.32
CA THR A 48 4.26 13.19 -0.49
C THR A 48 4.27 13.43 -2.00
N GLU A 49 3.75 14.58 -2.45
CA GLU A 49 3.76 14.95 -3.87
C GLU A 49 5.07 15.64 -4.27
N LEU A 50 5.90 16.03 -3.29
CA LEU A 50 7.23 16.56 -3.56
C LEU A 50 8.14 15.46 -4.15
N PRO A 51 9.07 15.82 -5.04
CA PRO A 51 10.02 14.86 -5.60
C PRO A 51 10.80 14.16 -4.50
N GLU A 52 10.81 12.83 -4.49
CA GLU A 52 11.66 12.05 -3.58
C GLU A 52 13.13 12.44 -3.81
N LEU A 53 13.86 12.70 -2.72
CA LEU A 53 15.30 12.92 -2.78
C LEU A 53 15.96 11.68 -3.41
N PRO A 54 16.87 11.84 -4.39
CA PRO A 54 17.34 10.75 -5.26
C PRO A 54 18.12 9.62 -4.55
N SER A 55 18.35 9.74 -3.24
CA SER A 55 19.10 8.77 -2.43
C SER A 55 18.23 7.93 -1.49
N ALA A 56 16.92 8.16 -1.40
CA ALA A 56 16.06 7.38 -0.52
C ALA A 56 15.73 6.04 -1.19
N ALA A 57 16.28 4.94 -0.66
CA ALA A 57 15.86 3.62 -1.10
C ALA A 57 14.37 3.43 -0.75
N PRO A 58 13.54 2.92 -1.67
CA PRO A 58 12.11 2.76 -1.41
C PRO A 58 11.88 1.83 -0.22
N SER A 59 10.90 2.18 0.62
CA SER A 59 10.59 1.40 1.81
C SER A 59 10.18 -0.04 1.48
N LEU A 60 10.40 -0.98 2.41
CA LEU A 60 9.98 -2.37 2.24
C LEU A 60 8.46 -2.47 1.99
N ALA A 61 7.66 -1.63 2.65
CA ALA A 61 6.21 -1.57 2.46
C ALA A 61 5.85 -1.15 1.03
N PHE A 62 6.51 -0.11 0.50
CA PHE A 62 6.34 0.32 -0.88
C PHE A 62 6.70 -0.78 -1.88
N ASN A 63 7.84 -1.45 -1.68
CA ASN A 63 8.26 -2.57 -2.53
C ASN A 63 7.24 -3.73 -2.50
N ARG A 64 6.71 -4.08 -1.31
CA ARG A 64 5.68 -5.14 -1.18
C ARG A 64 4.37 -4.73 -1.85
N MET A 65 3.96 -3.47 -1.72
CA MET A 65 2.79 -2.93 -2.41
C MET A 65 2.96 -3.04 -3.94
N LYS A 66 4.09 -2.55 -4.46
CA LYS A 66 4.40 -2.63 -5.90
C LYS A 66 4.47 -4.07 -6.39
N ALA A 67 5.13 -4.97 -5.66
CA ALA A 67 5.22 -6.38 -6.00
C ALA A 67 3.85 -7.07 -6.05
N LYS A 68 2.89 -6.68 -5.20
CA LYS A 68 1.50 -7.19 -5.25
C LYS A 68 0.67 -6.56 -6.37
N ALA A 69 0.93 -5.31 -6.72
CA ALA A 69 0.16 -4.58 -7.73
C ALA A 69 0.61 -4.92 -9.15
N LEU A 70 1.92 -5.05 -9.38
CA LEU A 70 2.50 -5.17 -10.71
C LEU A 70 1.99 -6.38 -11.51
N PRO A 71 1.92 -7.61 -10.96
CA PRO A 71 1.39 -8.76 -11.71
C PRO A 71 -0.06 -8.56 -12.15
N ARG A 72 -0.89 -7.92 -11.30
CA ARG A 72 -2.30 -7.66 -11.60
C ARG A 72 -2.44 -6.66 -12.75
N THR A 73 -1.59 -5.63 -12.76
CA THR A 73 -1.57 -4.64 -13.84
C THR A 73 -1.10 -5.28 -15.15
N ILE A 74 0.01 -6.02 -15.13
CA ILE A 74 0.55 -6.71 -16.31
C ILE A 74 -0.49 -7.66 -16.90
N PHE A 75 -1.15 -8.46 -16.07
CA PHE A 75 -2.18 -9.39 -16.52
C PHE A 75 -3.36 -8.68 -17.18
N LYS A 76 -3.83 -7.56 -16.61
CA LYS A 76 -4.91 -6.76 -17.20
C LYS A 76 -4.51 -6.19 -18.56
N THR A 77 -3.32 -5.63 -18.69
CA THR A 77 -2.81 -5.10 -19.96
C THR A 77 -2.69 -6.21 -21.01
N TRP A 78 -2.06 -7.32 -20.66
CA TRP A 78 -1.94 -8.48 -21.55
C TRP A 78 -3.30 -9.00 -22.02
N SER A 79 -4.26 -9.12 -21.10
CA SER A 79 -5.60 -9.61 -21.42
C SER A 79 -6.36 -8.67 -22.36
N GLN A 80 -6.16 -7.36 -22.27
CA GLN A 80 -6.80 -6.41 -23.19
C GLN A 80 -6.20 -6.52 -24.60
N ASP A 81 -4.89 -6.65 -24.68
CA ASP A 81 -4.17 -6.78 -25.95
C ASP A 81 -4.46 -8.10 -26.66
N HIS A 82 -4.56 -9.21 -25.92
CA HIS A 82 -4.63 -10.57 -26.46
C HIS A 82 -6.00 -11.25 -26.35
N ALA A 83 -7.02 -10.57 -25.82
CA ALA A 83 -8.39 -11.11 -25.82
C ALA A 83 -8.87 -11.36 -27.26
N SER A 84 -9.37 -12.57 -27.53
CA SER A 84 -10.03 -12.87 -28.81
C SER A 84 -11.34 -12.09 -28.93
N ASP A 85 -11.78 -11.84 -30.16
CA ASP A 85 -12.98 -11.03 -30.42
C ASP A 85 -14.26 -11.64 -29.81
N SER A 86 -14.31 -12.98 -29.70
CA SER A 86 -15.37 -13.69 -28.98
C SER A 86 -15.42 -13.33 -27.49
N TYR A 87 -14.27 -13.20 -26.82
CA TYR A 87 -14.21 -12.78 -25.41
C TYR A 87 -14.44 -11.28 -25.23
N ARG A 88 -14.06 -10.44 -26.20
CA ARG A 88 -14.35 -8.99 -26.16
C ARG A 88 -15.84 -8.69 -26.18
N THR A 89 -16.61 -9.48 -26.94
CA THR A 89 -18.07 -9.31 -27.06
C THR A 89 -18.79 -9.64 -25.74
N LEU A 90 -18.18 -10.45 -24.88
CA LEU A 90 -18.76 -10.90 -23.61
C LEU A 90 -18.49 -9.92 -22.44
N GLU A 91 -17.79 -8.80 -22.69
CA GLU A 91 -17.46 -7.76 -21.69
C GLU A 91 -16.87 -8.31 -20.36
N LEU A 92 -16.20 -9.46 -20.43
CA LEU A 92 -15.67 -10.14 -19.24
C LEU A 92 -14.50 -9.35 -18.65
N LYS A 93 -14.54 -9.13 -17.34
CA LYS A 93 -13.46 -8.47 -16.62
C LYS A 93 -12.35 -9.47 -16.35
N ALA A 94 -11.15 -9.21 -16.89
CA ALA A 94 -9.96 -10.00 -16.59
C ALA A 94 -9.60 -9.89 -15.10
N THR A 95 -9.82 -10.96 -14.34
CA THR A 95 -9.44 -11.08 -12.93
C THR A 95 -8.14 -11.85 -12.81
N ALA A 96 -7.17 -11.31 -12.07
CA ALA A 96 -5.90 -11.99 -11.77
C ALA A 96 -6.04 -13.11 -10.71
N THR A 97 -7.27 -13.42 -10.32
CA THR A 97 -7.64 -14.44 -9.34
C THR A 97 -8.62 -15.39 -10.01
N CYS A 98 -8.64 -16.66 -9.57
CA CYS A 98 -9.65 -17.62 -10.02
C CYS A 98 -11.05 -17.09 -9.65
N PRO A 99 -11.93 -16.84 -10.62
CA PRO A 99 -13.32 -16.48 -10.37
C PRO A 99 -14.01 -17.54 -9.51
N ASP A 100 -14.94 -17.12 -8.65
CA ASP A 100 -15.68 -18.03 -7.77
C ASP A 100 -16.43 -19.12 -8.56
N GLU A 101 -16.89 -18.79 -9.76
CA GLU A 101 -17.55 -19.72 -10.70
C GLU A 101 -16.64 -20.86 -11.18
N LEU A 102 -15.32 -20.67 -11.13
CA LEU A 102 -14.31 -21.65 -11.51
C LEU A 102 -13.65 -22.31 -10.28
N GLN A 103 -14.12 -22.02 -9.07
CA GLN A 103 -13.68 -22.72 -7.88
C GLN A 103 -14.29 -24.12 -7.88
N LEU A 104 -13.48 -25.11 -8.23
CA LEU A 104 -13.89 -26.51 -8.19
C LEU A 104 -14.09 -26.93 -6.72
N PRO A 105 -15.24 -27.53 -6.36
CA PRO A 105 -15.45 -28.06 -5.02
C PRO A 105 -14.58 -29.31 -4.85
N GLY A 106 -13.58 -29.21 -3.97
CA GLY A 106 -12.88 -30.36 -3.38
C GLY A 106 -12.04 -31.19 -4.34
N SER A 107 -10.72 -31.15 -4.17
CA SER A 107 -9.87 -32.29 -4.55
C SER A 107 -10.49 -33.57 -3.98
N LEU A 108 -10.79 -34.54 -4.83
CA LEU A 108 -11.22 -35.88 -4.46
C LEU A 108 -10.10 -36.55 -3.63
N SER A 109 -10.09 -36.31 -2.32
CA SER A 109 -9.17 -36.95 -1.38
C SER A 109 -9.88 -37.89 -0.41
N ASP A 110 -11.07 -38.38 -0.74
CA ASP A 110 -11.78 -39.39 0.06
C ASP A 110 -12.36 -40.48 -0.85
N ILE A 111 -11.48 -41.34 -1.37
CA ILE A 111 -11.80 -42.74 -1.66
C ILE A 111 -10.67 -43.57 -1.05
N SER A 112 -10.86 -43.98 0.21
CA SER A 112 -10.27 -45.20 0.77
C SER A 112 -11.05 -45.67 1.99
#